data_AF-A0A9D5KGF1-F1
#
_entry.id   AF-A0A9D5KGF1-F1
#
_cell.length_a   1.000
_cell.length_b   1.000
_cell.length_c   1.000
_cell.angle_alpha   90.00
_cell.angle_beta   90.00
_cell.angle_gamma   90.00
#
_symmetry.space_group_name_H-M   'P 1'
#
loop_
_entity.id
_entity.type
_entity.pdbx_description
1 polymer ?
#
loop_
_entity_poly.entity_id
_entity_poly.type
_entity_poly.pdbx_seq_one_letter_code
_entity_poly.pdbx_strand_id
1 'polypeptide(L)'
;MIKPLEDLAEALSRLPTIGRKSAWRLAMHLLDCEQEELTHLSQCIAGIKEKVLVCSRCFNLSESEICPVCSSASRDRSMICVVEKPMDAFTIETSHRYRGLYHVLGGVLSPINGITADKL
;
A
#
# COMPACT_ATOMS: atom_id res chain seq x y z
N MET A 1 29.50 -13.88 -12.78
CA MET A 1 28.02 -13.71 -12.66
C MET A 1 27.62 -12.50 -13.48
N ILE A 2 26.39 -12.45 -13.99
CA ILE A 2 25.91 -11.40 -14.90
C ILE A 2 25.43 -10.22 -14.05
N LYS A 3 26.21 -9.15 -13.99
CA LYS A 3 26.01 -8.02 -13.07
C LYS A 3 24.58 -7.43 -13.06
N PRO A 4 23.91 -7.18 -14.22
CA PRO A 4 22.54 -6.68 -14.21
C PRO A 4 21.51 -7.57 -13.47
N LEU A 5 21.71 -8.89 -13.49
CA LEU A 5 20.83 -9.82 -12.77
C LEU A 5 21.10 -9.84 -11.27
N GLU A 6 22.35 -9.64 -10.87
CA GLU A 6 22.71 -9.50 -9.45
C GLU A 6 22.09 -8.24 -8.86
N ASP A 7 22.22 -7.11 -9.56
CA ASP A 7 21.65 -5.83 -9.14
C ASP A 7 20.12 -5.93 -8.97
N LEU A 8 19.44 -6.59 -9.92
CA LEU A 8 18.00 -6.83 -9.84
C LEU A 8 17.61 -7.76 -8.68
N ALA A 9 18.34 -8.87 -8.51
CA ALA A 9 18.09 -9.80 -7.42
C ALA A 9 18.35 -9.15 -6.05
N GLU A 10 19.36 -8.30 -5.93
CA GLU A 10 19.62 -7.53 -4.72
C GLU A 10 18.44 -6.59 -4.42
N ALA A 11 18.00 -5.80 -5.40
CA ALA A 11 16.86 -4.89 -5.25
C ALA A 11 15.58 -5.62 -4.80
N LEU A 12 15.26 -6.75 -5.43
CA LEU A 12 14.09 -7.57 -5.08
C LEU A 12 14.19 -8.19 -3.68
N SER A 13 15.41 -8.52 -3.22
CA SER A 13 15.61 -9.09 -1.89
C SER A 13 15.38 -8.12 -0.72
N ARG A 14 15.25 -6.82 -1.01
CA ARG A 14 14.91 -5.80 -0.01
C ARG A 14 13.41 -5.73 0.28
N LEU A 15 12.58 -6.39 -0.54
CA LEU A 15 11.15 -6.46 -0.32
C LEU A 15 10.82 -7.41 0.85
N PRO A 16 9.77 -7.11 1.64
CA PRO A 16 9.37 -8.01 2.71
C PRO A 16 9.07 -9.40 2.14
N THR A 17 9.44 -10.45 2.86
CA THR A 17 9.21 -11.87 2.52
C THR A 17 10.06 -12.46 1.37
N ILE A 18 10.84 -11.65 0.64
CA ILE A 18 11.66 -12.15 -0.49
C ILE A 18 13.12 -12.33 -0.08
N GLY A 19 13.55 -13.58 0.11
CA GLY A 19 14.97 -13.92 0.35
C GLY A 19 15.80 -14.00 -0.94
N ARG A 20 17.14 -14.01 -0.81
CA ARG A 20 18.10 -14.04 -1.95
C ARG A 20 17.79 -15.08 -3.03
N LYS A 21 17.47 -16.32 -2.64
CA LYS A 21 17.14 -17.41 -3.59
C LYS A 21 15.86 -17.12 -4.38
N SER A 22 14.83 -16.59 -3.70
CA SER A 22 13.58 -16.20 -4.35
C SER A 22 13.79 -15.00 -5.26
N ALA A 23 14.59 -14.02 -4.84
CA ALA A 23 14.91 -12.84 -5.62
C ALA A 23 15.64 -13.20 -6.92
N TRP A 24 16.64 -14.09 -6.86
CA TRP A 24 17.34 -14.58 -8.07
C TRP A 24 16.39 -15.28 -9.05
N ARG A 25 15.48 -16.12 -8.54
CA ARG A 25 14.47 -16.80 -9.37
C ARG A 25 13.54 -15.79 -10.06
N LEU A 26 13.13 -14.74 -9.36
CA LEU A 26 12.32 -13.66 -9.94
C LEU A 26 13.10 -12.87 -10.98
N ALA A 27 14.37 -12.54 -10.72
CA ALA A 27 15.23 -11.84 -11.68
C ALA A 27 15.40 -12.64 -12.98
N MET A 28 15.54 -13.97 -12.88
CA MET A 28 15.60 -14.85 -14.06
C MET A 28 14.27 -14.91 -14.81
N HIS A 29 13.15 -15.00 -14.09
CA HIS A 29 11.84 -14.96 -14.73
C HIS A 29 11.61 -13.66 -15.50
N LEU A 30 12.00 -12.52 -14.93
CA LEU A 30 11.89 -11.21 -15.59
C LEU A 30 12.79 -11.10 -16.84
N LEU A 31 13.90 -11.84 -16.92
CA LEU A 31 14.73 -11.87 -18.12
C LEU A 31 14.01 -12.54 -19.31
N ASP A 32 13.12 -13.49 -19.03
CA ASP A 32 12.36 -14.24 -20.03
C ASP A 32 11.05 -13.53 -20.44
N CYS A 33 10.67 -12.46 -19.73
CA CYS A 33 9.48 -11.65 -20.03
C CYS A 33 9.68 -10.75 -21.26
N GLU A 34 8.57 -10.36 -21.88
CA GLU A 34 8.60 -9.40 -22.98
C GLU A 34 8.95 -7.99 -22.46
N GLN A 35 9.65 -7.20 -23.30
CA GLN A 35 10.09 -5.85 -22.94
C GLN A 35 8.92 -4.92 -22.56
N GLU A 36 7.74 -5.13 -23.14
CA GLU A 36 6.53 -4.35 -22.81
C GLU A 36 6.09 -4.60 -21.36
N GLU A 37 6.05 -5.86 -20.92
CA GLU A 37 5.70 -6.24 -19.55
C GLU A 37 6.69 -5.65 -18.53
N LEU A 38 7.98 -5.71 -18.84
CA LEU A 38 9.04 -5.13 -18.00
C LEU A 38 8.89 -3.62 -17.87
N THR A 39 8.57 -2.95 -18.98
CA THR A 39 8.37 -1.50 -19.02
C THR A 39 7.15 -1.10 -18.20
N HIS A 40 6.04 -1.82 -18.35
CA HIS A 40 4.82 -1.59 -17.58
C HIS A 40 5.06 -1.79 -16.07
N LEU A 41 5.71 -2.89 -15.67
CA LEU A 41 6.06 -3.14 -14.27
C LEU A 41 6.91 -2.01 -13.67
N SER A 42 7.94 -1.57 -14.40
CA SER A 42 8.80 -0.46 -13.97
C SER A 42 8.00 0.83 -13.76
N GLN A 43 7.05 1.14 -14.64
CA GLN A 43 6.19 2.32 -14.53
C GLN A 43 5.23 2.23 -13.34
N CYS A 44 4.64 1.06 -13.08
CA CYS A 44 3.79 0.84 -11.91
C CYS A 44 4.56 1.06 -10.60
N ILE A 45 5.79 0.52 -10.51
CA ILE A 45 6.64 0.68 -9.33
C ILE A 45 7.02 2.16 -9.14
N ALA A 46 7.46 2.82 -10.22
CA ALA A 46 7.88 4.23 -10.16
C ALA A 46 6.72 5.17 -9.78
N GLY A 47 5.52 4.92 -10.30
CA GLY A 47 4.37 5.81 -10.12
C GLY A 47 3.61 5.62 -8.80
N ILE A 48 3.95 4.64 -7.95
CA ILE A 48 3.11 4.31 -6.78
C ILE A 48 2.98 5.47 -5.78
N LYS A 49 4.08 6.19 -5.52
CA LYS A 49 4.07 7.33 -4.58
C LYS A 49 3.41 8.58 -5.13
N GLU A 50 3.30 8.69 -6.46
CA GLU A 50 2.66 9.83 -7.13
C GLU A 50 1.16 9.61 -7.27
N LYS A 51 0.75 8.37 -7.58
CA LYS A 51 -0.66 8.02 -7.84
C LYS A 51 -1.45 7.68 -6.57
N VAL A 52 -0.78 7.19 -5.53
CA VAL A 52 -1.42 6.84 -4.26
C VAL A 52 -1.33 8.04 -3.31
N LEU A 53 -2.45 8.72 -3.13
CA LEU A 53 -2.63 9.85 -2.24
C LEU A 53 -3.26 9.42 -0.91
N VAL A 54 -3.17 10.30 0.07
CA VAL A 54 -3.83 10.16 1.37
C VAL A 54 -5.06 11.05 1.38
N CYS A 55 -6.23 10.48 1.68
CA CYS A 55 -7.49 11.19 1.75
C CYS A 55 -7.42 12.29 2.82
N SER A 56 -7.78 13.53 2.47
CA SER A 56 -7.74 14.68 3.38
C SER A 56 -8.74 14.61 4.54
N ARG A 57 -9.72 13.70 4.49
CA ARG A 57 -10.78 13.54 5.51
C ARG A 57 -10.56 12.36 6.46
N CYS A 58 -10.15 11.22 5.92
CA CYS A 58 -10.07 9.97 6.68
C CYS A 58 -8.69 9.33 6.69
N PHE A 59 -7.71 9.94 6.02
CA PHE A 59 -6.33 9.45 5.92
C PHE A 59 -6.19 8.06 5.30
N ASN A 60 -7.23 7.55 4.63
CA ASN A 60 -7.14 6.32 3.85
C ASN A 60 -6.43 6.56 2.50
N LEU A 61 -5.91 5.49 1.89
CA LEU A 61 -5.30 5.56 0.57
C LEU A 61 -6.37 5.81 -0.51
N SER A 62 -6.07 6.69 -1.46
CA SER A 62 -6.97 7.08 -2.55
C SER A 62 -6.22 7.58 -3.77
N GLU A 63 -6.85 7.52 -4.94
CA GLU A 63 -6.36 8.13 -6.19
C GLU A 63 -6.73 9.63 -6.28
N SER A 64 -7.55 10.12 -5.36
CA SER A 64 -8.04 11.50 -5.30
C SER A 64 -7.88 12.10 -3.91
N GLU A 65 -7.96 13.43 -3.80
CA GLU A 65 -7.88 14.14 -2.51
C GLU A 65 -8.92 13.64 -1.49
N ILE A 66 -10.12 13.29 -1.96
CA ILE A 66 -11.19 12.71 -1.15
C ILE A 66 -11.47 11.30 -1.66
N CYS A 67 -11.47 10.31 -0.78
CA CYS A 67 -11.71 8.93 -1.18
C CYS A 67 -13.19 8.65 -1.52
N PRO A 68 -13.48 7.61 -2.33
CA PRO A 68 -14.85 7.24 -2.71
C PRO A 68 -15.79 7.00 -1.53
N VAL A 69 -15.26 6.53 -0.39
CA VAL A 69 -16.06 6.33 0.83
C VAL A 69 -16.49 7.68 1.44
N CYS A 70 -15.59 8.65 1.49
CA CYS A 70 -15.86 9.97 2.05
C CYS A 70 -16.71 10.87 1.15
N SER A 71 -16.65 10.68 -0.17
CA SER A 71 -17.46 11.42 -1.13
C SER A 71 -18.88 10.84 -1.30
N SER A 72 -19.08 9.57 -0.96
CA SER A 72 -20.38 8.92 -1.10
C SER A 72 -21.46 9.53 -0.19
N ALA A 73 -22.62 9.83 -0.78
CA ALA A 73 -23.80 10.30 -0.07
C ALA A 73 -24.64 9.17 0.55
N SER A 74 -24.41 7.91 0.16
CA SER A 74 -25.15 6.75 0.68
C SER A 74 -24.60 6.23 2.01
N ARG A 75 -23.49 6.79 2.48
CA ARG A 75 -22.81 6.39 3.73
C ARG A 75 -23.40 7.11 4.92
N ASP A 76 -23.44 6.41 6.04
CA ASP A 76 -23.85 6.97 7.33
C ASP A 76 -22.71 7.81 7.92
N ARG A 77 -22.92 9.13 8.01
CA ARG A 77 -21.93 10.08 8.53
C ARG A 77 -21.94 10.18 10.06
N SER A 78 -22.90 9.55 10.74
CA SER A 78 -22.95 9.49 12.21
C SER A 78 -22.00 8.45 12.80
N MET A 79 -21.49 7.54 11.97
CA MET A 79 -20.65 6.42 12.38
C MET A 79 -19.27 6.50 11.73
N ILE A 80 -18.22 6.42 12.56
CA ILE A 80 -16.83 6.38 12.13
C ILE A 80 -16.16 5.13 12.71
N CYS A 81 -15.60 4.30 11.83
CA CYS A 81 -14.77 3.16 12.19
C CYS A 81 -13.30 3.59 12.15
N VAL A 82 -12.70 3.70 13.33
CA VAL A 82 -11.27 4.02 13.48
C VAL A 82 -10.47 2.74 13.28
N VAL A 83 -9.48 2.79 12.39
CA VAL A 83 -8.60 1.66 12.08
C VAL A 83 -7.13 2.06 12.17
N GLU A 84 -6.26 1.09 12.37
CA GLU A 84 -4.81 1.31 12.46
C GLU A 84 -4.22 1.64 11.09
N LYS A 85 -4.47 0.76 10.09
CA LYS A 85 -3.88 0.86 8.76
C LYS A 85 -4.95 0.89 7.66
N PRO A 86 -4.62 1.44 6.47
CA PRO A 86 -5.52 1.41 5.31
C PRO A 86 -6.02 0.01 4.95
N MET A 87 -5.18 -1.01 5.16
CA MET A 87 -5.51 -2.40 4.86
C MET A 87 -6.66 -2.93 5.74
N ASP A 88 -6.78 -2.46 6.98
CA ASP A 88 -7.87 -2.87 7.87
C ASP A 88 -9.22 -2.31 7.39
N ALA A 89 -9.22 -1.04 6.92
CA ALA A 89 -10.40 -0.45 6.30
C ALA A 89 -10.80 -1.22 5.03
N PHE A 90 -9.83 -1.64 4.22
CA PHE A 90 -10.09 -2.47 3.05
C PHE A 90 -10.73 -3.82 3.43
N THR A 91 -10.20 -4.51 4.45
CA THR A 91 -10.77 -5.77 4.94
C THR A 91 -12.22 -5.60 5.39
N ILE A 92 -12.54 -4.55 6.16
CA ILE A 92 -13.92 -4.28 6.59
C ILE A 92 -14.81 -3.96 5.39
N GLU A 93 -14.32 -3.18 4.43
CA GLU A 93 -15.08 -2.76 3.26
C GLU A 93 -15.48 -3.94 2.36
N THR A 94 -14.58 -4.92 2.19
CA THR A 94 -14.86 -6.15 1.42
C THR A 94 -15.99 -7.00 2.02
N SER A 95 -16.31 -6.83 3.30
CA SER A 95 -17.46 -7.52 3.91
C SER A 95 -18.81 -6.98 3.41
N HIS A 96 -18.85 -5.75 2.88
CA HIS A 96 -20.06 -5.02 2.50
C HIS A 96 -21.12 -4.87 3.62
N ARG A 97 -20.76 -5.15 4.88
CA ARG A 97 -21.68 -5.05 6.04
C ARG A 97 -21.60 -3.71 6.76
N TYR A 98 -20.52 -2.95 6.53
CA TYR A 98 -20.32 -1.65 7.14
C TYR A 98 -20.68 -0.52 6.17
N ARG A 99 -21.51 0.42 6.62
CA ARG A 99 -21.98 1.57 5.81
C ARG A 99 -21.55 2.93 6.36
N GLY A 100 -20.78 2.96 7.44
CA GLY A 100 -20.24 4.20 8.00
C GLY A 100 -19.00 4.69 7.24
N LEU A 101 -18.35 5.69 7.81
CA LEU A 101 -17.07 6.23 7.35
C LEU A 101 -15.90 5.55 8.09
N TYR A 102 -14.69 5.72 7.56
CA TYR A 102 -13.46 5.26 8.23
C TYR A 102 -12.63 6.44 8.70
N HIS A 103 -11.71 6.17 9.62
CA HIS A 103 -10.60 7.06 9.94
C HIS A 103 -9.36 6.20 10.19
N VAL A 104 -8.28 6.45 9.45
CA VAL A 104 -7.04 5.67 9.52
C VAL A 104 -6.03 6.43 10.38
N LEU A 105 -5.54 5.79 11.43
CA LEU A 105 -4.60 6.38 12.38
C LEU A 105 -3.13 6.33 11.93
N GLY A 106 -2.79 5.51 10.93
CA GLY A 106 -1.40 5.39 10.46
C GLY A 106 -0.47 4.60 11.38
N GLY A 107 -0.94 4.11 12.53
CA GLY A 107 -0.16 3.30 13.45
C GLY A 107 -0.86 3.06 14.79
N VAL A 108 -0.10 2.50 15.73
CA VAL A 108 -0.54 2.26 17.12
C VAL A 108 0.33 3.01 18.12
N LEU A 109 -0.26 3.34 19.26
CA LEU A 109 0.49 3.80 20.42
C LEU A 109 1.52 2.73 20.81
N SER A 110 2.77 3.15 20.93
CA SER A 110 3.86 2.27 21.34
C SER A 110 4.83 3.04 22.22
N PRO A 111 4.59 3.09 23.55
CA PRO A 111 5.46 3.79 24.48
C PRO A 111 6.91 3.29 24.43
N ILE A 112 7.10 1.99 24.22
CA ILE A 112 8.42 1.35 24.11
C ILE A 112 9.21 1.91 22.91
N ASN A 113 8.52 2.22 21.81
CA ASN A 113 9.13 2.81 20.61
C ASN A 113 9.01 4.36 20.59
N GLY A 114 8.53 4.99 21.66
CA GLY A 114 8.33 6.44 21.75
C GLY A 114 7.24 6.99 20.81
N ILE A 115 6.27 6.15 20.41
CA ILE A 115 5.12 6.56 19.60
C ILE A 115 3.97 6.96 20.53
N THR A 116 3.66 8.26 20.52
CA THR A 116 2.64 8.94 21.31
C THR A 116 1.49 9.41 20.41
N ALA A 117 0.37 9.87 21.00
CA ALA A 117 -0.85 10.18 20.24
C ALA A 117 -0.68 11.31 19.21
N ASP A 118 0.26 12.22 19.41
CA ASP A 118 0.65 13.27 18.46
C ASP A 118 1.38 12.75 17.21
N LYS A 119 1.81 11.49 17.22
CA LYS A 119 2.52 10.82 16.12
C LYS A 119 1.67 9.80 15.36
N LEU A 120 0.37 9.76 15.65
CA LEU A 120 -0.63 8.99 14.93
C LEU A 120 -1.28 9.90 13.90
#